data_AF-A0A9E2CJG5-F1
#
_entry.id   AF-A0A9E2CJG5-F1
#
_cell.length_a   1.000
_cell.length_b   1.000
_cell.length_c   1.000
_cell.angle_alpha   90.00
_cell.angle_beta   90.00
_cell.angle_gamma   90.00
#
_symmetry.space_group_name_H-M   'P 1'
#
loop_
_entity.id
_entity.type
_entity.pdbx_description
1 polymer ?
#
loop_
_entity_poly.entity_id
_entity_poly.type
_entity_poly.pdbx_seq_one_letter_code
_entity_poly.pdbx_strand_id
1 'polypeptide(L)'
;MTNQHREQGPRGVWQPRHWEHRIRDEKDFLRYRDYIHLNPVKLGHVENPGDWPWSSFQRRVRMGWLDPNWPGSSPVDLPDIND
;
A
#
# COMPACT_ATOMS: atom_id res chain seq x y z
N MET A 1 31.28 -34.44 12.02
CA MET A 1 31.23 -33.08 11.46
C MET A 1 29.88 -32.91 10.83
N THR A 2 28.93 -32.27 11.53
CA THR A 2 27.56 -32.08 11.07
C THR A 2 27.54 -30.94 10.05
N ASN A 3 27.18 -31.25 8.81
CA ASN A 3 26.96 -30.25 7.77
C ASN A 3 25.81 -29.33 8.20
N GLN A 4 26.15 -28.10 8.58
CA GLN A 4 25.17 -27.03 8.65
C GLN A 4 24.71 -26.72 7.22
N HIS A 5 23.55 -27.25 6.83
CA HIS A 5 22.76 -26.65 5.78
C HIS A 5 22.38 -25.25 6.26
N ARG A 6 23.17 -24.24 5.89
CA ARG A 6 22.69 -22.86 5.84
C ARG A 6 21.57 -22.86 4.82
N GLU A 7 20.32 -22.83 5.28
CA GLU A 7 19.16 -22.60 4.43
C GLU A 7 19.40 -21.29 3.70
N GLN A 8 19.80 -21.39 2.42
CA GLN A 8 19.91 -20.22 1.58
C GLN A 8 18.48 -19.76 1.33
N GLY A 9 18.14 -18.58 1.87
CA GLY A 9 16.85 -17.95 1.69
C GLY A 9 16.48 -17.77 0.21
N PRO A 10 15.25 -17.32 -0.07
CA PRO A 10 14.68 -17.27 -1.42
C PRO A 10 15.62 -16.58 -2.41
N ARG A 11 15.94 -17.25 -3.52
CA ARG A 11 16.72 -16.69 -4.63
C ARG A 11 15.77 -16.02 -5.62
N GLY A 12 15.63 -14.69 -5.56
CA GLY A 12 14.82 -13.89 -6.50
C GLY A 12 14.57 -12.46 -6.01
N VAL A 13 14.12 -11.56 -6.90
CA VAL A 13 13.74 -10.17 -6.55
C VAL A 13 12.48 -10.13 -5.66
N TRP A 14 11.66 -11.18 -5.70
CA TRP A 14 10.36 -11.24 -5.05
C TRP A 14 10.42 -11.87 -3.65
N GLN A 15 9.62 -11.34 -2.72
CA GLN A 15 9.34 -12.01 -1.45
C GLN A 15 8.44 -13.25 -1.67
N PRO A 16 8.65 -14.38 -0.97
CA PRO A 16 7.94 -15.64 -1.23
C PRO A 16 6.44 -15.63 -0.94
N ARG A 17 6.00 -14.74 -0.06
CA ARG A 17 4.61 -14.61 0.38
C ARG A 17 4.17 -13.18 0.18
N HIS A 18 2.86 -13.00 0.11
CA HIS A 18 2.22 -11.70 0.11
C HIS A 18 1.22 -11.64 1.24
N TRP A 19 0.91 -10.42 1.65
CA TRP A 19 -0.15 -10.15 2.58
C TRP A 19 -1.48 -10.08 1.82
N GLU A 20 -2.51 -10.74 2.35
CA GLU A 20 -3.87 -10.73 1.80
C GLU A 20 -4.87 -10.23 2.84
N HIS A 21 -5.81 -9.40 2.38
CA HIS A 21 -6.96 -9.00 3.18
C HIS A 21 -8.22 -8.99 2.32
N ARG A 22 -9.23 -9.72 2.81
CA ARG A 22 -10.53 -9.76 2.16
C ARG A 22 -11.37 -8.58 2.64
N ILE A 23 -11.67 -7.68 1.71
CA ILE A 23 -12.59 -6.55 1.91
C ILE A 23 -13.98 -7.09 2.26
N ARG A 24 -14.53 -6.62 3.39
CA ARG A 24 -15.81 -7.14 3.93
C ARG A 24 -17.00 -6.24 3.64
N ASP A 25 -16.76 -4.95 3.51
CA ASP A 25 -17.79 -3.94 3.29
C ASP A 25 -17.21 -2.68 2.62
N GLU A 26 -18.08 -1.72 2.34
CA GLU A 26 -17.71 -0.46 1.69
C GLU A 26 -16.78 0.40 2.54
N LYS A 27 -16.97 0.41 3.87
CA LYS A 27 -16.12 1.19 4.77
C LYS A 27 -14.69 0.65 4.77
N ASP A 28 -14.55 -0.67 4.75
CA ASP A 28 -13.27 -1.37 4.64
C ASP A 28 -12.61 -1.09 3.28
N PHE A 29 -13.38 -1.12 2.19
CA PHE A 29 -12.89 -0.74 0.87
C PHE A 29 -12.33 0.69 0.85
N LEU A 30 -13.08 1.67 1.37
CA LEU A 30 -12.64 3.06 1.40
C LEU A 30 -11.36 3.21 2.23
N ARG A 31 -11.26 2.53 3.37
CA ARG A 31 -10.05 2.54 4.20
C ARG A 31 -8.82 2.04 3.45
N TYR A 32 -8.90 0.89 2.78
CA TYR A 32 -7.77 0.33 2.03
C TYR A 32 -7.44 1.10 0.76
N ARG A 33 -8.45 1.63 0.06
CA ARG A 33 -8.24 2.55 -1.07
C ARG A 33 -7.44 3.77 -0.61
N ASP A 34 -7.83 4.35 0.51
CA ASP A 34 -7.20 5.56 1.04
C ASP A 34 -5.75 5.28 1.46
N TYR A 35 -5.50 4.15 2.12
CA TYR A 35 -4.14 3.68 2.43
C TYR A 35 -3.25 3.59 1.19
N ILE A 36 -3.71 2.91 0.14
CA ILE A 36 -2.93 2.73 -1.09
C ILE A 36 -2.51 4.06 -1.70
N HIS A 37 -3.41 5.06 -1.70
CA HIS A 37 -3.12 6.38 -2.24
C HIS A 37 -2.26 7.24 -1.32
N LEU A 38 -2.35 7.06 0.00
CA LEU A 38 -1.55 7.79 0.99
C LEU A 38 -0.17 7.17 1.24
N ASN A 39 0.07 5.92 0.85
CA ASN A 39 1.35 5.24 1.11
C ASN A 39 2.61 6.01 0.67
N PRO A 40 2.65 6.62 -0.54
CA PRO A 40 3.80 7.43 -0.94
C PRO A 40 4.06 8.62 -0.02
N VAL A 41 3.00 9.24 0.53
CA VAL A 41 3.10 10.34 1.50
C VAL A 41 3.54 9.80 2.86
N LYS A 42 2.93 8.70 3.34
CA LYS A 42 3.29 8.03 4.60
C LYS A 42 4.77 7.63 4.64
N LEU A 43 5.31 7.17 3.51
CA LEU A 43 6.72 6.78 3.36
C LEU A 43 7.66 7.97 3.04
N GLY A 44 7.13 9.19 2.93
CA GLY A 44 7.91 10.40 2.69
C GLY A 44 8.48 10.54 1.27
N HIS A 45 7.91 9.83 0.29
CA HIS A 45 8.35 9.91 -1.10
C HIS A 45 7.85 11.17 -1.81
N VAL A 46 6.68 11.68 -1.41
CA VAL A 46 6.03 12.88 -1.97
C VAL A 46 5.23 13.60 -0.88
N GLU A 47 4.95 14.89 -1.07
CA GLU A 47 4.10 15.67 -0.17
C GLU A 47 2.61 15.41 -0.40
N ASN A 48 2.20 15.20 -1.66
CA ASN A 48 0.80 14.96 -2.02
C ASN A 48 0.62 13.63 -2.77
N PRO A 49 -0.50 12.92 -2.60
CA PRO A 49 -0.80 11.69 -3.34
C PRO A 49 -0.78 11.86 -4.87
N GLY A 50 -1.14 13.06 -5.35
CA GLY A 50 -1.16 13.42 -6.77
C GLY A 50 0.21 13.47 -7.44
N ASP A 51 1.26 13.65 -6.64
CA ASP A 51 2.64 13.78 -7.12
C ASP A 51 3.31 12.42 -7.38
N TRP A 52 2.68 11.31 -6.96
CA TRP A 52 3.19 9.96 -7.20
C TRP A 52 2.67 9.38 -8.53
N PRO A 53 3.50 9.31 -9.60
CA PRO A 53 3.04 8.91 -10.93
C PRO A 53 2.71 7.41 -11.04
N TRP A 54 3.24 6.60 -10.13
CA TRP A 54 3.03 5.14 -10.12
C TRP A 54 1.80 4.71 -9.30
N SER A 55 0.80 5.59 -9.19
CA SER A 55 -0.48 5.34 -8.54
C SER A 55 -1.64 5.47 -9.52
N SER A 56 -2.76 4.81 -9.22
CA SER A 56 -4.02 5.06 -9.93
C SER A 56 -4.71 6.38 -9.52
N PHE A 57 -4.13 7.15 -8.58
CA PHE A 57 -4.73 8.37 -8.01
C PHE A 57 -5.19 9.37 -9.09
N GLN A 58 -4.29 9.79 -9.99
CA GLN A 58 -4.62 10.76 -11.03
C GLN A 58 -5.72 10.28 -11.97
N ARG A 59 -5.76 8.96 -12.26
CA ARG A 59 -6.84 8.38 -13.05
C ARG A 59 -8.18 8.48 -12.30
N ARG A 60 -8.21 8.22 -10.99
CA ARG A 60 -9.42 8.36 -10.16
C ARG A 60 -9.91 9.80 -10.09
N VAL A 61 -9.00 10.77 -9.98
CA VAL A 61 -9.32 12.20 -10.06
C VAL A 61 -9.97 12.55 -11.41
N ARG A 62 -9.38 12.12 -12.53
CA ARG A 62 -9.96 12.36 -13.88
C ARG A 62 -11.34 11.73 -14.08
N MET A 63 -11.65 10.64 -13.38
CA MET A 63 -12.95 9.98 -13.43
C MET A 63 -13.97 10.60 -12.46
N GLY A 64 -13.58 11.61 -11.66
CA GLY A 64 -14.44 12.23 -10.65
C GLY A 64 -14.65 11.38 -9.39
N TRP A 65 -13.82 10.36 -9.16
CA TRP A 65 -13.96 9.43 -8.03
C TRP A 65 -13.18 9.89 -6.79
N LEU A 66 -12.18 10.74 -6.98
CA LEU A 66 -11.39 11.36 -5.91
C LEU A 66 -11.29 12.87 -6.16
N ASP A 67 -11.27 13.63 -5.08
CA ASP A 67 -10.94 15.06 -5.13
C ASP A 67 -9.44 15.22 -5.40
N PRO A 68 -9.01 16.09 -6.33
CA PRO A 68 -7.58 16.39 -6.54
C PRO A 68 -6.87 16.90 -5.27
N ASN A 69 -7.60 17.60 -4.39
CA ASN A 69 -7.13 18.12 -3.11
C ASN A 69 -7.56 17.21 -1.95
N TRP A 70 -7.89 15.94 -2.23
CA TRP A 70 -8.33 15.00 -1.21
C TRP A 70 -7.28 14.88 -0.09
N PRO A 71 -7.62 15.25 1.16
CA PRO A 71 -6.65 15.38 2.24
C PRO A 71 -6.19 14.04 2.83
N GLY A 72 -6.70 12.91 2.33
CA GLY A 72 -6.65 11.64 3.03
C GLY A 72 -7.79 11.51 4.04
N SER A 73 -8.24 10.28 4.32
CA SER A 73 -8.96 10.03 5.57
C SER A 73 -7.95 9.89 6.71
N SER A 74 -8.18 10.64 7.80
CA SER A 74 -7.39 10.63 9.04
C SER A 74 -7.21 9.22 9.62
N PRO A 75 -6.18 9.00 10.47
CA PRO A 75 -5.13 8.02 10.19
C PRO A 75 -5.70 6.64 9.84
N VAL A 76 -5.16 6.07 8.77
CA VAL A 76 -5.48 4.70 8.41
C VAL A 76 -4.80 3.75 9.40
N ASP A 77 -5.46 3.46 10.52
CA ASP A 77 -5.15 2.37 11.43
C ASP A 77 -5.47 1.04 10.74
N LEU A 78 -4.67 0.70 9.73
CA LEU A 78 -4.54 -0.67 9.27
C LEU A 78 -3.54 -1.37 10.20
N PRO A 79 -3.77 -2.66 10.51
CA PRO A 79 -2.75 -3.47 11.19
C PRO A 79 -1.43 -3.29 10.43
N ASP A 80 -0.32 -3.17 11.15
CA ASP A 80 0.97 -2.96 10.51
C ASP A 80 1.21 -4.14 9.55
N ILE A 81 1.21 -3.85 8.25
CA ILE A 81 1.26 -4.86 7.17
C ILE A 81 2.68 -5.47 7.10
N ASN A 82 3.57 -5.08 8.01
CA ASN A 82 5.00 -5.39 8.02
C ASN A 82 5.43 -6.46 9.04
N ASP A 83 4.51 -7.18 9.68
CA ASP A 83 4.82 -8.34 10.55
C ASP A 83 4.91 -9.67 9.76
#